data_AF-A0A7W8QJH8-F1
#
_entry.id   AF-A0A7W8QJH8-F1
#
_cell.length_a   1.000
_cell.length_b   1.000
_cell.length_c   1.000
_cell.angle_alpha   90.00
_cell.angle_beta   90.00
_cell.angle_gamma   90.00
#
_symmetry.space_group_name_H-M   'P 1'
#
loop_
_entity.id
_entity.type
_entity.pdbx_description
1 polymer ?
#
loop_
_entity_poly.entity_id
_entity_poly.type
_entity_poly.pdbx_seq_one_letter_code
_entity_poly.pdbx_strand_id
1 'polypeptide(L)'
;MSGPRPDPDRGGPVPVPRPPDAPLTPRAAKVLHEAARLAGLHGIPERDGRPVVGVEHLFLAILAEEDGVPVQVLRDEIDLHRAIDLVLQAMTSEQYLRAPRSQPGADRPAPGS
;
A
#
# COMPACT_ATOMS: atom_id res chain seq x y z
N MET A 1 -51.81 -12.80 -18.20
CA MET A 1 -50.50 -12.72 -18.88
C MET A 1 -49.48 -12.25 -17.86
N SER A 2 -48.64 -13.15 -17.35
CA SER A 2 -47.58 -12.81 -16.39
C SER A 2 -46.38 -12.24 -17.14
N GLY A 3 -45.97 -11.02 -16.77
CA GLY A 3 -44.73 -10.43 -17.29
C GLY A 3 -43.49 -11.23 -16.87
N PRO A 4 -42.37 -11.08 -17.59
CA PRO A 4 -41.14 -11.80 -17.27
C PRO A 4 -40.62 -11.39 -15.89
N ARG A 5 -40.17 -12.38 -15.10
CA ARG A 5 -39.47 -12.13 -13.83
C ARG A 5 -38.15 -11.42 -14.11
N PRO A 6 -37.76 -10.39 -13.34
CA PRO A 6 -36.46 -9.76 -13.49
C PRO A 6 -35.34 -10.76 -13.20
N ASP A 7 -34.30 -10.69 -14.02
CA ASP A 7 -33.09 -11.52 -13.96
C ASP A 7 -32.28 -11.17 -12.69
N PRO A 8 -32.03 -12.14 -11.79
CA PRO A 8 -31.26 -11.91 -10.56
C PRO A 8 -29.78 -11.59 -10.82
N ASP A 9 -29.26 -11.80 -12.04
CA ASP A 9 -27.84 -11.64 -12.39
C ASP A 9 -27.48 -10.26 -12.99
N ARG A 10 -28.41 -9.29 -12.97
CA ARG A 10 -28.14 -7.90 -13.39
C ARG A 10 -27.35 -7.06 -12.39
N GLY A 11 -26.74 -7.69 -11.39
CA GLY A 11 -25.78 -7.05 -10.50
C GLY A 11 -24.40 -7.01 -11.14
N GLY A 12 -24.21 -6.14 -12.15
CA GLY A 12 -22.86 -5.83 -12.62
C GLY A 12 -21.96 -5.38 -11.45
N PRO A 13 -20.63 -5.51 -11.55
CA PRO A 13 -19.72 -5.13 -10.46
C PRO A 13 -20.07 -3.72 -9.99
N VAL A 14 -20.39 -3.61 -8.69
CA VAL A 14 -20.67 -2.30 -8.06
C VAL A 14 -19.44 -1.44 -8.34
N PRO A 15 -19.57 -0.30 -9.03
CA PRO A 15 -18.44 0.57 -9.28
C PRO A 15 -17.84 0.95 -7.94
N VAL A 16 -16.62 0.50 -7.66
CA VAL A 16 -15.91 0.93 -6.46
C VAL A 16 -15.69 2.44 -6.64
N PRO A 17 -16.24 3.28 -5.76
CA PRO A 17 -16.12 4.72 -5.91
C PRO A 17 -14.63 5.06 -5.95
N ARG A 18 -14.20 5.72 -7.02
CA ARG A 18 -12.82 6.21 -7.10
C ARG A 18 -12.62 7.16 -5.92
N PRO A 19 -11.57 6.97 -5.10
CA PRO A 19 -11.27 7.92 -4.05
C PRO A 19 -11.09 9.32 -4.67
N PRO A 20 -11.53 10.38 -3.99
CA PRO A 20 -11.43 11.74 -4.51
C PRO A 20 -9.97 12.09 -4.83
N ASP A 21 -9.76 12.83 -5.92
CA ASP A 21 -8.45 13.32 -6.37
C ASP A 21 -7.94 14.42 -5.42
N ALA A 22 -7.46 14.02 -4.24
CA ALA A 22 -6.90 14.91 -3.24
C ALA A 22 -5.40 15.15 -3.54
N PRO A 23 -4.95 16.41 -3.68
CA PRO A 23 -3.53 16.68 -3.85
C PRO A 23 -2.77 16.29 -2.57
N LEU A 24 -1.57 15.72 -2.75
CA LEU A 24 -0.68 15.41 -1.63
C LEU A 24 -0.07 16.70 -1.07
N THR A 25 0.03 16.77 0.26
CA THR A 25 0.89 17.78 0.88
C THR A 25 2.36 17.49 0.53
N PRO A 26 3.27 18.49 0.57
CA PRO A 26 4.70 18.26 0.36
C PRO A 26 5.27 17.19 1.30
N ARG A 27 4.78 17.14 2.55
CA ARG A 27 5.15 16.12 3.53
C ARG A 27 4.69 14.72 3.12
N ALA A 28 3.43 14.57 2.69
CA ALA A 28 2.92 13.29 2.22
C ALA A 28 3.69 12.80 0.97
N ALA A 29 4.02 13.70 0.04
CA ALA A 29 4.84 13.36 -1.12
C ALA A 29 6.25 12.88 -0.72
N LYS A 30 6.89 13.53 0.28
CA LYS A 30 8.18 13.08 0.82
C LYS A 30 8.09 11.66 1.41
N VAL A 31 7.04 11.37 2.17
CA VAL A 31 6.80 10.03 2.73
C VAL A 31 6.67 8.97 1.63
N LEU A 32 5.95 9.26 0.54
CA LEU A 32 5.83 8.32 -0.57
C LEU A 32 7.15 8.08 -1.30
N HIS A 33 7.96 9.13 -1.51
CA HIS A 33 9.30 8.97 -2.09
C HIS A 33 10.21 8.14 -1.18
N GLU A 34 10.13 8.37 0.13
CA GLU A 34 10.90 7.61 1.10
C GLU A 34 10.47 6.14 1.16
N ALA A 35 9.17 5.86 1.08
CA ALA A 35 8.67 4.49 0.98
C ALA A 35 9.17 3.78 -0.28
N ALA A 36 9.23 4.48 -1.42
CA ALA A 36 9.82 3.95 -2.65
C ALA A 36 11.32 3.64 -2.51
N ARG A 37 12.07 4.51 -1.81
CA ARG A 37 13.49 4.28 -1.50
C ARG A 37 13.67 3.04 -0.61
N LEU A 38 12.86 2.91 0.45
CA LEU A 38 12.89 1.77 1.36
C LEU A 38 12.54 0.47 0.64
N ALA A 39 11.58 0.49 -0.30
CA ALA A 39 11.26 -0.67 -1.13
C ALA A 39 12.44 -1.13 -1.99
N GLY A 40 13.27 -0.20 -2.47
CA GLY A 40 14.50 -0.53 -3.19
C GLY A 40 15.62 -1.12 -2.31
N LEU A 41 15.63 -0.80 -1.02
CA LEU A 41 16.69 -1.24 -0.08
C LEU A 41 16.33 -2.50 0.70
N HIS A 42 15.06 -2.64 1.08
CA HIS A 42 14.58 -3.66 2.01
C HIS A 42 13.45 -4.52 1.43
N GLY A 43 12.94 -4.16 0.26
CA GLY A 43 11.88 -4.89 -0.41
C GLY A 43 12.38 -6.07 -1.23
N ILE A 44 11.44 -6.89 -1.67
CA ILE A 44 11.68 -7.91 -2.70
C ILE A 44 11.24 -7.29 -4.03
N PRO A 45 12.11 -7.23 -5.04
CA PRO A 45 11.73 -6.74 -6.34
C PRO A 45 10.76 -7.73 -7.03
N GLU A 46 9.92 -7.21 -7.91
CA GLU A 46 9.14 -8.04 -8.82
C GLU A 46 10.03 -8.79 -9.80
N ARG A 47 9.42 -9.69 -10.59
CA ARG A 47 10.13 -10.48 -11.62
C ARG A 47 10.89 -9.62 -12.64
N ASP A 48 10.47 -8.38 -12.84
CA ASP A 48 11.11 -7.43 -13.75
C ASP A 48 12.13 -6.50 -13.08
N GLY A 49 12.47 -6.77 -11.81
CA GLY A 49 13.47 -6.01 -11.04
C GLY A 49 12.95 -4.71 -10.45
N ARG A 50 11.67 -4.36 -10.62
CA ARG A 50 11.11 -3.13 -10.05
C ARG A 50 10.81 -3.30 -8.56
N PRO A 51 11.18 -2.31 -7.72
CA PRO A 51 10.80 -2.32 -6.31
C PRO A 51 9.29 -2.09 -6.16
N VAL A 52 8.69 -2.78 -5.20
CA VAL A 52 7.26 -2.63 -4.88
C VAL A 52 7.09 -2.05 -3.49
N VAL A 53 6.34 -0.95 -3.43
CA VAL A 53 6.00 -0.30 -2.17
C VAL A 53 4.86 -1.07 -1.50
N GLY A 54 5.21 -1.80 -0.45
CA GLY A 54 4.25 -2.37 0.51
C GLY A 54 3.90 -1.41 1.66
N VAL A 55 2.95 -1.82 2.50
CA VAL A 55 2.44 -1.02 3.64
C VAL A 55 3.50 -0.80 4.72
N GLU A 56 4.39 -1.76 4.90
CA GLU A 56 5.53 -1.70 5.80
C GLU A 56 6.52 -0.59 5.40
N HIS A 57 6.76 -0.39 4.10
CA HIS A 57 7.61 0.69 3.62
C HIS A 57 6.96 2.05 3.84
N LEU A 58 5.63 2.14 3.65
CA LEU A 58 4.87 3.35 3.98
C LEU A 58 4.93 3.65 5.47
N PHE A 59 4.75 2.64 6.32
CA PHE A 59 4.80 2.78 7.77
C PHE A 59 6.17 3.25 8.23
N LEU A 60 7.25 2.60 7.78
CA LEU A 60 8.62 3.01 8.09
C LEU A 60 8.93 4.43 7.60
N ALA A 61 8.46 4.81 6.40
CA ALA A 61 8.61 6.17 5.88
C ALA A 61 7.82 7.22 6.69
N ILE A 62 6.65 6.86 7.23
CA ILE A 62 5.89 7.71 8.16
C ILE A 62 6.68 7.89 9.45
N LEU A 63 7.24 6.82 10.01
CA LEU A 63 8.05 6.89 11.24
C LEU A 63 9.32 7.72 11.07
N ALA A 64 9.90 7.76 9.86
CA ALA A 64 11.05 8.60 9.54
C ALA A 64 10.70 10.11 9.43
N GLU A 65 9.43 10.47 9.28
CA GLU A 65 8.97 11.86 9.32
C GLU A 65 8.68 12.25 10.79
N GLU A 66 9.74 12.56 11.54
CA GLU A 66 9.70 12.75 12.99
C GLU A 66 8.71 13.82 13.48
N ASP A 67 8.49 14.87 12.67
CA ASP A 67 7.55 15.96 12.94
C ASP A 67 6.12 15.66 12.44
N GLY A 68 5.88 14.44 11.95
CA GLY A 68 4.57 13.97 11.53
C GLY A 68 3.66 13.73 12.73
N VAL A 69 2.38 14.11 12.59
CA VAL A 69 1.37 13.85 13.63
C VAL A 69 1.32 12.37 14.05
N PRO A 70 1.40 11.38 13.15
CA PRO A 70 1.44 9.97 13.57
C PRO A 70 2.62 9.66 14.50
N VAL A 71 3.81 10.23 14.23
CA VAL A 71 5.01 10.00 15.04
C VAL A 71 4.89 10.70 16.38
N GLN A 72 4.39 11.93 16.40
CA GLN A 72 4.14 12.66 17.65
C GLN A 72 3.18 11.90 18.58
N VAL A 73 2.13 11.31 18.02
CA VAL A 73 1.18 10.49 18.79
C VAL A 73 1.82 9.19 19.29
N LEU A 74 2.63 8.52 18.46
CA LEU A 74 3.22 7.23 18.81
C LEU A 74 4.44 7.32 19.74
N ARG A 75 5.18 8.44 19.72
CA ARG A 75 6.46 8.59 20.45
C ARG A 75 6.30 8.42 21.96
N ASP A 76 5.13 8.73 22.50
CA ASP A 76 4.83 8.60 23.94
C ASP A 76 4.16 7.25 24.28
N GLU A 77 3.69 6.51 23.29
CA GLU A 77 2.94 5.26 23.46
C GLU A 77 3.80 4.01 23.24
N ILE A 78 4.83 4.11 22.39
CA ILE A 78 5.69 2.98 22.02
C ILE A 78 7.15 3.39 21.87
N ASP A 79 8.06 2.42 22.04
CA ASP A 79 9.45 2.56 21.59
C ASP A 79 9.51 2.49 20.07
N LEU A 80 9.66 3.65 19.43
CA LEU A 80 9.72 3.79 17.98
C LEU A 80 10.89 3.02 17.36
N HIS A 81 12.06 3.01 17.99
CA HIS A 81 13.21 2.26 17.48
C HIS A 81 12.92 0.77 17.51
N ARG A 82 12.34 0.29 18.62
CA ARG A 82 11.93 -1.11 18.71
C ARG A 82 10.88 -1.48 17.67
N ALA A 83 9.92 -0.60 17.40
CA ALA A 83 8.90 -0.83 16.37
C ALA A 83 9.52 -0.94 14.97
N ILE A 84 10.45 -0.04 14.64
CA ILE A 84 11.20 -0.07 13.37
C ILE A 84 11.95 -1.40 13.22
N ASP A 85 12.70 -1.80 14.25
CA ASP A 85 13.48 -3.04 14.24
C ASP A 85 12.57 -4.27 14.03
N LEU A 86 11.43 -4.31 14.70
CA LEU A 86 10.47 -5.42 14.58
C LEU A 86 9.87 -5.51 13.17
N VAL A 87 9.55 -4.37 12.55
CA VAL A 87 9.03 -4.35 11.18
C VAL A 87 10.11 -4.81 10.19
N LEU A 88 11.34 -4.29 10.30
CA LEU A 88 12.45 -4.71 9.45
C LEU A 88 12.75 -6.20 9.61
N GLN A 89 12.73 -6.72 10.83
CA GLN A 89 12.88 -8.14 11.08
C GLN A 89 11.76 -8.96 10.42
N ALA A 90 10.50 -8.54 10.58
CA ALA A 90 9.36 -9.20 9.97
C ALA A 90 9.47 -9.26 8.43
N MET A 91 10.00 -8.19 7.81
CA MET A 91 10.26 -8.12 6.37
C MET A 91 11.34 -9.10 5.87
N THR A 92 12.19 -9.61 6.76
CA THR A 92 13.20 -10.63 6.39
C THR A 92 12.72 -12.06 6.62
N SER A 93 11.55 -12.24 7.24
CA SER A 93 11.03 -13.57 7.57
C SER A 93 10.62 -14.35 6.31
N GLU A 94 10.89 -15.67 6.28
CA GLU A 94 10.53 -16.51 5.12
C GLU A 94 9.04 -16.44 4.76
N GLN A 95 8.17 -16.27 5.75
CA GLN A 95 6.73 -16.14 5.52
C GLN A 95 6.39 -14.87 4.74
N TYR A 96 7.01 -13.75 5.11
CA TYR A 96 6.85 -12.48 4.39
C TYR A 96 7.45 -12.54 2.97
N LEU A 97 8.54 -13.31 2.78
CA LEU A 97 9.11 -13.53 1.45
C LEU A 97 8.23 -14.43 0.55
N ARG A 98 7.44 -15.34 1.14
CA ARG A 98 6.56 -16.26 0.42
C ARG A 98 5.12 -15.76 0.24
N ALA A 99 4.72 -14.72 0.97
CA ALA A 99 3.36 -14.19 0.88
C ALA A 99 3.05 -13.71 -0.56
N PRO A 100 1.87 -14.05 -1.12
CA PRO A 100 1.47 -13.54 -2.42
C PRO A 100 1.28 -12.03 -2.31
N ARG A 101 2.28 -11.28 -2.80
CA ARG A 101 2.20 -9.82 -2.89
C ARG A 101 1.19 -9.50 -3.97
N SER A 102 0.22 -8.65 -3.66
CA SER A 102 -0.81 -8.21 -4.59
C SER A 102 -0.15 -7.73 -5.87
N GLN A 103 -0.32 -8.48 -6.96
CA GLN A 103 0.29 -8.16 -8.25
C GLN A 103 -0.17 -6.76 -8.69
N PRO A 104 0.74 -5.80 -8.87
CA PRO A 104 0.37 -4.52 -9.47
C PRO A 104 0.12 -4.75 -10.97
N GLY A 105 -1.13 -5.01 -11.34
CA GLY A 105 -1.48 -5.18 -12.76
C GLY A 105 -2.85 -5.78 -13.10
N ALA A 106 -3.58 -6.38 -12.15
CA ALA A 106 -4.82 -7.09 -12.49
C ALA A 106 -5.98 -6.18 -12.97
N ASP A 107 -5.94 -4.88 -12.67
CA ASP A 107 -7.05 -3.94 -12.91
C ASP A 107 -6.71 -2.78 -13.86
N ARG A 108 -5.60 -2.83 -14.61
CA ARG A 108 -5.37 -1.80 -15.65
C ARG A 108 -6.04 -2.24 -16.95
N PRO A 109 -7.21 -1.69 -17.35
CA PRO A 109 -7.71 -1.91 -18.70
C PRO A 109 -6.64 -1.43 -19.69
N ALA A 110 -6.40 -2.24 -20.72
CA ALA A 110 -5.45 -1.92 -21.77
C ALA A 110 -5.78 -0.53 -22.35
N PRO A 111 -4.80 0.37 -22.53
CA PRO A 111 -5.04 1.62 -23.24
C PRO A 111 -5.30 1.31 -24.72
N GLY A 112 -6.54 1.51 -25.16
CA GLY A 112 -6.94 1.62 -26.57
C GLY A 112 -7.30 0.29 -27.25
N SER A 113 -8.58 0.15 -27.60
CA SER A 113 -9.03 -0.54 -28.81
C SER A 113 -9.43 0.50 -29.84
#